data_AF-R0KSX7-F1
#
_entry.id   AF-R0KSX7-F1
#
_cell.length_a   1.000
_cell.length_b   1.000
_cell.length_c   1.000
_cell.angle_alpha   90.00
_cell.angle_beta   90.00
_cell.angle_gamma   90.00
#
_symmetry.space_group_name_H-M   'P 1'
#
loop_
_entity.id
_entity.type
_entity.pdbx_description
1 polymer ?
#
loop_
_entity_poly.entity_id
_entity_poly.type
_entity_poly.pdbx_seq_one_letter_code
_entity_poly.pdbx_strand_id
1 'polypeptide(L)'
;MVQTPENVNDESDMINKECDSIYNEDDHEDNDNVHQDNDNLIDKDDSISIDNFLVNFTNFKSPEDILLNLSILSQSNLEFSLPLDDLIVYSFHILKHDHLKEFLDLLYDLFIGMRDPRNVVIPLFNYQKENPLSILVLKVIFFVIQNYDFQFNDFYNCVYESITLINLEQDTNEKLIFIINLLFNNNSVNVKYMKSIIKKLMSITLEGSTELSLKIVYSVLNILRCNPVLFEMALNEDRNEDGVYKELEILSFSIKEISILTNQIKKEAKSKEIRMKFINLSNLKFPEIKI
;
A
#
# COMPACT_ATOMS: atom_id res chain seq x y z
N MET A 1 7.90 -41.70 36.69
CA MET A 1 7.06 -42.39 35.69
C MET A 1 6.78 -41.33 34.62
N VAL A 2 7.55 -41.11 33.55
CA VAL A 2 8.19 -42.00 32.56
C VAL A 2 7.25 -43.09 32.06
N GLN A 3 6.64 -42.85 30.89
CA GLN A 3 6.95 -43.60 29.67
C GLN A 3 6.50 -42.83 28.42
N THR A 4 7.42 -42.81 27.46
CA THR A 4 7.43 -42.24 26.10
C THR A 4 6.86 -43.22 25.07
N PRO A 5 6.77 -42.83 23.78
CA PRO A 5 5.83 -43.38 22.78
C PRO A 5 6.45 -44.42 21.85
N GLU A 6 5.60 -45.09 21.08
CA GLU A 6 5.95 -45.78 19.84
C GLU A 6 4.82 -45.58 18.81
N ASN A 7 4.94 -45.66 17.48
CA ASN A 7 5.96 -45.38 16.45
C ASN A 7 5.34 -45.96 15.13
N VAL A 8 5.88 -45.60 13.95
CA VAL A 8 5.81 -46.35 12.65
C VAL A 8 4.50 -46.19 11.83
N ASN A 9 4.45 -45.87 10.51
CA ASN A 9 5.44 -45.61 9.46
C ASN A 9 4.79 -44.97 8.22
N ASP A 10 5.56 -44.11 7.53
CA ASP A 10 5.98 -44.16 6.12
C ASP A 10 5.02 -44.70 5.04
N GLU A 11 4.78 -43.87 4.03
CA GLU A 11 4.96 -44.26 2.63
C GLU A 11 5.37 -43.04 1.80
N SER A 12 6.54 -43.17 1.18
CA SER A 12 7.18 -42.21 0.31
C SER A 12 6.90 -42.52 -1.16
N ASP A 13 7.15 -41.50 -1.98
CA ASP A 13 7.70 -41.58 -3.32
C ASP A 13 6.81 -41.75 -4.57
N MET A 14 7.20 -40.90 -5.52
CA MET A 14 7.12 -41.01 -6.98
C MET A 14 5.80 -40.63 -7.66
N ILE A 15 5.88 -39.57 -8.48
CA ILE A 15 5.84 -39.68 -9.94
C ILE A 15 6.45 -38.41 -10.55
N ASN A 16 7.58 -38.59 -11.23
CA ASN A 16 8.11 -37.71 -12.28
C ASN A 16 7.39 -37.99 -13.61
N LYS A 17 7.25 -36.96 -14.46
CA LYS A 17 7.28 -37.02 -15.95
C LYS A 17 7.22 -35.58 -16.46
N GLU A 18 8.34 -35.03 -16.95
CA GLU A 18 8.79 -35.06 -18.36
C GLU A 18 7.76 -34.49 -19.34
N CYS A 19 8.09 -33.34 -19.92
CA CYS A 19 7.62 -32.89 -21.23
C CYS A 19 8.75 -32.08 -21.88
N ASP A 20 9.69 -32.79 -22.50
CA ASP A 20 10.59 -32.25 -23.51
C ASP A 20 9.92 -32.27 -24.89
N SER A 21 10.21 -31.21 -25.65
CA SER A 21 10.40 -31.11 -27.11
C SER A 21 9.59 -31.98 -28.07
N ILE A 22 8.97 -31.36 -29.07
CA ILE A 22 9.00 -31.75 -30.51
C ILE A 22 8.42 -30.55 -31.29
N TYR A 23 9.20 -29.95 -32.19
CA TYR A 23 8.92 -29.92 -33.64
C TYR A 23 10.13 -29.39 -34.39
N ASN A 24 10.62 -30.22 -35.31
CA ASN A 24 11.76 -30.03 -36.17
C ASN A 24 11.47 -29.08 -37.34
N GLU A 25 12.58 -28.56 -37.86
CA GLU A 25 12.83 -27.96 -39.16
C GLU A 25 12.26 -28.78 -40.33
N ASP A 26 11.93 -28.08 -41.42
CA ASP A 26 12.20 -28.58 -42.78
C ASP A 26 12.43 -27.39 -43.73
N ASP A 27 13.55 -27.48 -44.42
CA ASP A 27 14.09 -26.61 -45.46
C ASP A 27 13.25 -26.62 -46.75
N HIS A 28 13.29 -25.53 -47.51
CA HIS A 28 13.34 -25.57 -48.98
C HIS A 28 13.86 -24.24 -49.55
N GLU A 29 15.10 -24.25 -50.05
CA GLU A 29 15.63 -23.29 -51.01
C GLU A 29 15.02 -23.55 -52.39
N ASP A 30 14.68 -22.49 -53.12
CA ASP A 30 14.85 -22.43 -54.57
C ASP A 30 15.11 -20.97 -55.00
N ASN A 31 16.21 -20.80 -55.73
CA ASN A 31 16.65 -19.55 -56.37
C ASN A 31 15.92 -19.36 -57.70
N ASP A 32 15.52 -18.12 -58.02
CA ASP A 32 15.54 -17.64 -59.41
C ASP A 32 15.72 -16.11 -59.48
N ASN A 33 16.75 -15.71 -60.25
CA ASN A 33 17.15 -14.34 -60.58
C ASN A 33 16.40 -13.84 -61.83
N VAL A 34 15.69 -12.70 -61.78
CA VAL A 34 15.53 -11.79 -62.95
C VAL A 34 15.26 -10.34 -62.53
N HIS A 35 16.09 -9.43 -63.08
CA HIS A 35 15.98 -7.99 -63.36
C HIS A 35 15.06 -7.01 -62.58
N GLN A 36 15.75 -6.01 -62.02
CA GLN A 36 15.49 -4.55 -62.04
C GLN A 36 14.13 -4.07 -62.58
N ASP A 37 13.39 -3.36 -61.73
CA ASP A 37 13.03 -1.97 -62.00
C ASP A 37 12.84 -1.20 -60.67
N ASN A 38 13.47 -0.04 -60.60
CA ASN A 38 13.31 0.94 -59.54
C ASN A 38 11.94 1.59 -59.69
N ASP A 39 11.04 1.35 -58.74
CA ASP A 39 9.98 2.30 -58.45
C ASP A 39 9.94 2.57 -56.94
N ASN A 40 10.13 3.84 -56.62
CA ASN A 40 9.98 4.42 -55.29
C ASN A 40 8.60 4.06 -54.72
N LEU A 41 8.56 3.18 -53.72
CA LEU A 41 7.48 3.11 -52.76
C LEU A 41 8.07 3.33 -51.37
N ILE A 42 7.70 4.47 -50.81
CA ILE A 42 7.88 4.80 -49.40
C ILE A 42 6.94 3.86 -48.64
N ASP A 43 7.42 2.69 -48.27
CA ASP A 43 6.84 1.86 -47.21
C ASP A 43 7.54 2.29 -45.91
N LYS A 44 6.89 3.07 -45.02
CA LYS A 44 5.96 2.56 -44.00
C LYS A 44 6.45 1.24 -43.40
N ASP A 45 7.34 1.36 -42.42
CA ASP A 45 7.30 0.54 -41.21
C ASP A 45 8.30 1.09 -40.18
N ASP A 46 7.97 2.25 -39.61
CA ASP A 46 8.45 2.62 -38.28
C ASP A 46 7.53 1.98 -37.24
N SER A 47 7.34 0.66 -37.31
CA SER A 47 6.72 -0.08 -36.22
C SER A 47 7.74 -0.09 -35.08
N ILE A 48 7.54 0.76 -34.08
CA ILE A 48 8.27 0.66 -32.81
C ILE A 48 7.90 -0.72 -32.24
N SER A 49 8.83 -1.69 -32.32
CA SER A 49 8.60 -3.01 -31.73
C SER A 49 8.40 -2.84 -30.22
N ILE A 50 7.60 -3.72 -29.61
CA ILE A 50 7.39 -3.74 -28.15
C ILE A 50 8.75 -3.70 -27.44
N ASP A 51 9.77 -4.38 -27.95
CA ASP A 51 11.10 -4.37 -27.36
C ASP A 51 11.77 -2.97 -27.37
N ASN A 52 11.62 -2.18 -28.45
CA ASN A 52 12.07 -0.78 -28.48
C ASN A 52 11.23 0.13 -27.57
N PHE A 53 9.94 -0.17 -27.41
CA PHE A 53 9.05 0.48 -26.45
C PHE A 53 9.46 0.20 -24.99
N LEU A 54 9.82 -1.05 -24.67
CA LEU A 54 10.30 -1.49 -23.35
C LEU A 54 11.66 -0.89 -22.97
N VAL A 55 12.54 -0.70 -23.95
CA VAL A 55 13.85 -0.04 -23.75
C VAL A 55 13.69 1.46 -23.47
N ASN A 56 12.63 2.12 -23.96
CA ASN A 56 12.33 3.51 -23.62
C ASN A 56 11.62 3.64 -22.27
N PHE A 57 10.80 2.66 -21.87
CA PHE A 57 10.12 2.62 -20.57
C PHE A 57 11.07 2.40 -19.37
N THR A 58 12.19 1.71 -19.59
CA THR A 58 13.19 1.44 -18.55
C THR A 58 14.12 2.64 -18.26
N ASN A 59 14.02 3.71 -19.05
CA ASN A 59 14.90 4.88 -19.00
C ASN A 59 14.22 6.18 -18.52
N PHE A 60 13.03 6.10 -17.93
CA PHE A 60 12.37 7.31 -17.40
C PHE A 60 13.20 7.96 -16.30
N LYS A 61 13.41 9.28 -16.44
CA LYS A 61 14.18 10.07 -15.50
C LYS A 61 13.27 10.75 -14.48
N SER A 62 11.99 10.94 -14.79
CA SER A 62 11.02 11.48 -13.85
C SER A 62 9.58 10.96 -14.08
N PRO A 63 8.68 11.12 -13.10
CA PRO A 63 7.26 10.81 -13.23
C PRO A 63 6.52 11.63 -14.29
N GLU A 64 6.97 12.86 -14.56
CA GLU A 64 6.44 13.68 -15.64
C GLU A 64 6.78 13.11 -17.03
N ASP A 65 7.93 12.45 -17.18
CA ASP A 65 8.26 11.71 -18.40
C ASP A 65 7.27 10.54 -18.59
N ILE A 66 6.86 9.89 -17.50
CA ILE A 66 5.86 8.81 -17.55
C ILE A 66 4.52 9.39 -18.01
N LEU A 67 4.05 10.49 -17.40
CA LEU A 67 2.80 11.15 -17.79
C LEU A 67 2.81 11.63 -19.25
N LEU A 68 3.91 12.26 -19.68
CA LEU A 68 4.07 12.75 -21.04
C LEU A 68 4.02 11.58 -22.03
N ASN A 69 4.75 10.50 -21.77
CA ASN A 69 4.74 9.33 -22.65
C ASN A 69 3.40 8.59 -22.63
N LEU A 70 2.75 8.41 -21.47
CA LEU A 70 1.40 7.85 -21.38
C LEU A 70 0.37 8.71 -22.16
N SER A 71 0.48 10.03 -22.10
CA SER A 71 -0.40 10.95 -22.81
C SER A 71 -0.20 10.89 -24.34
N ILE A 72 1.06 10.85 -24.80
CA ILE A 72 1.40 10.71 -26.23
C ILE A 72 0.89 9.38 -26.78
N LEU A 73 1.03 8.29 -26.02
CA LEU A 73 0.58 6.96 -26.42
C LEU A 73 -0.95 6.89 -26.53
N SER A 74 -1.67 7.46 -25.55
CA SER A 74 -3.14 7.50 -25.58
C SER A 74 -3.72 8.26 -26.78
N GLN A 75 -2.95 9.19 -27.36
CA GLN A 75 -3.36 10.04 -28.49
C GLN A 75 -2.87 9.53 -29.85
N SER A 76 -1.99 8.53 -29.87
CA SER A 76 -1.38 8.01 -31.09
C SER A 76 -2.26 6.95 -31.78
N ASN A 77 -2.47 7.08 -33.10
CA ASN A 77 -3.16 6.09 -33.95
C ASN A 77 -2.33 4.81 -34.19
N LEU A 78 -1.46 4.43 -33.26
CA LEU A 78 -0.69 3.19 -33.32
C LEU A 78 -1.67 2.01 -33.19
N GLU A 79 -1.49 0.97 -34.03
CA GLU A 79 -2.32 -0.25 -34.05
C GLU A 79 -2.33 -1.01 -32.71
N PHE A 80 -1.50 -0.59 -31.75
CA PHE A 80 -1.47 -1.05 -30.37
C PHE A 80 -1.73 0.12 -29.39
N SER A 81 -2.94 0.70 -29.42
CA SER A 81 -3.36 1.60 -28.33
C SER A 81 -3.83 0.78 -27.14
N LEU A 82 -2.89 0.43 -26.25
CA LEU A 82 -3.26 -0.10 -24.94
C LEU A 82 -4.06 0.98 -24.19
N PRO A 83 -5.23 0.64 -23.63
CA PRO A 83 -5.94 1.51 -22.69
C PRO A 83 -5.02 2.04 -21.59
N LEU A 84 -5.25 3.28 -21.13
CA LEU A 84 -4.43 3.90 -20.08
C LEU A 84 -4.34 3.05 -18.81
N ASP A 85 -5.42 2.33 -18.48
CA ASP A 85 -5.46 1.37 -17.38
C ASP A 85 -4.43 0.25 -17.53
N ASP A 86 -4.26 -0.30 -18.74
CA ASP A 86 -3.30 -1.37 -18.99
C ASP A 86 -1.85 -0.86 -18.91
N LEU A 87 -1.59 0.36 -19.42
CA LEU A 87 -0.28 0.99 -19.33
C LEU A 87 0.13 1.31 -17.88
N ILE A 88 -0.82 1.75 -17.05
CA ILE A 88 -0.59 1.99 -15.62
C ILE A 88 -0.25 0.69 -14.92
N VAL A 89 -1.01 -0.38 -15.17
CA VAL A 89 -0.75 -1.71 -14.59
C VAL A 89 0.64 -2.20 -14.96
N TYR A 90 1.01 -2.03 -16.24
CA TYR A 90 2.32 -2.41 -16.74
C TYR A 90 3.46 -1.63 -16.06
N SER A 91 3.24 -0.35 -15.76
CA SER A 91 4.25 0.51 -15.14
C SER A 91 4.68 0.00 -13.75
N PHE A 92 3.78 -0.63 -12.99
CA PHE A 92 4.12 -1.23 -11.69
C PHE A 92 5.16 -2.37 -11.79
N HIS A 93 5.31 -3.00 -12.96
CA HIS A 93 6.28 -4.07 -13.17
C HIS A 93 7.68 -3.55 -13.55
N ILE A 94 7.80 -2.30 -13.99
CA ILE A 94 9.06 -1.75 -14.53
C ILE A 94 9.66 -0.69 -13.61
N LEU A 95 8.83 0.07 -12.90
CA LEU A 95 9.31 1.18 -12.09
C LEU A 95 10.15 0.70 -10.90
N LYS A 96 11.29 1.38 -10.69
CA LYS A 96 12.09 1.22 -9.47
C LYS A 96 11.35 1.82 -8.27
N HIS A 97 11.75 1.37 -7.08
CA HIS A 97 11.11 1.71 -5.81
C HIS A 97 10.92 3.22 -5.59
N ASP A 98 11.96 4.03 -5.83
CA ASP A 98 11.92 5.49 -5.59
C ASP A 98 10.93 6.20 -6.52
N HIS A 99 10.90 5.85 -7.80
CA HIS A 99 9.98 6.43 -8.78
C HIS A 99 8.54 5.97 -8.57
N LEU A 100 8.35 4.81 -7.93
CA LEU A 100 7.03 4.29 -7.69
C LEU A 100 6.25 5.13 -6.67
N LYS A 101 6.91 5.66 -5.63
CA LYS A 101 6.24 6.53 -4.66
C LYS A 101 5.62 7.74 -5.36
N GLU A 102 6.40 8.42 -6.19
CA GLU A 102 5.95 9.58 -6.95
C GLU A 102 4.84 9.20 -7.93
N PHE A 103 4.95 8.03 -8.58
CA PHE A 103 3.90 7.51 -9.45
C PHE A 103 2.59 7.25 -8.69
N LEU A 104 2.65 6.68 -7.48
CA LEU A 104 1.46 6.46 -6.63
C LEU A 104 0.75 7.77 -6.27
N ASP A 105 1.49 8.86 -6.08
CA ASP A 105 0.93 10.18 -5.81
C ASP A 105 0.25 10.79 -7.04
N LEU A 106 0.69 10.44 -8.25
CA LEU A 106 0.10 10.90 -9.52
C LEU A 106 -1.10 10.06 -9.97
N LEU A 107 -1.25 8.83 -9.45
CA LEU A 107 -2.35 7.95 -9.86
C LEU A 107 -3.73 8.57 -9.65
N TYR A 108 -3.90 9.37 -8.60
CA TYR A 108 -5.19 10.03 -8.32
C TYR A 108 -5.64 10.93 -9.47
N ASP A 109 -4.70 11.65 -10.10
CA ASP A 109 -4.99 12.51 -11.25
C ASP A 109 -5.22 11.69 -12.53
N LEU A 110 -4.50 10.57 -12.66
CA LEU A 110 -4.62 9.66 -13.81
C LEU A 110 -5.94 8.89 -13.83
N PHE A 111 -6.55 8.62 -12.68
CA PHE A 111 -7.83 7.90 -12.58
C PHE A 111 -8.95 8.56 -13.39
N ILE A 112 -8.92 9.88 -13.57
CA ILE A 112 -9.91 10.62 -14.37
C ILE A 112 -9.83 10.22 -15.86
N GLY A 113 -8.65 9.87 -16.35
CA GLY A 113 -8.42 9.48 -17.75
C GLY A 113 -8.57 7.99 -18.03
N MET A 114 -8.76 7.16 -17.00
CA MET A 114 -8.87 5.72 -17.17
C MET A 114 -10.28 5.31 -17.60
N ARG A 115 -10.36 4.26 -18.43
CA ARG A 115 -11.63 3.62 -18.76
C ARG A 115 -12.29 3.00 -17.53
N ASP A 116 -11.50 2.32 -16.71
CA ASP A 116 -11.95 1.74 -15.45
C ASP A 116 -10.84 1.75 -14.37
N PRO A 117 -10.87 2.69 -13.41
CA PRO A 117 -9.93 2.76 -12.30
C PRO A 117 -9.87 1.51 -11.40
N ARG A 118 -10.87 0.63 -11.48
CA ARG A 118 -10.88 -0.61 -10.68
C ARG A 118 -9.82 -1.61 -11.16
N ASN A 119 -9.39 -1.51 -12.42
CA ASN A 119 -8.43 -2.43 -13.02
C ASN A 119 -7.04 -2.37 -12.35
N VAL A 120 -6.70 -1.27 -11.66
CA VAL A 120 -5.41 -1.15 -10.97
C VAL A 120 -5.39 -1.79 -9.59
N VAL A 121 -6.55 -2.13 -9.00
CA VAL A 121 -6.62 -2.55 -7.60
C VAL A 121 -5.92 -3.88 -7.36
N ILE A 122 -6.17 -4.91 -8.19
CA ILE A 122 -5.55 -6.23 -8.02
C ILE A 122 -4.03 -6.18 -8.25
N PRO A 123 -3.52 -5.51 -9.31
CA PRO A 123 -2.08 -5.32 -9.50
C PRO A 123 -1.41 -4.59 -8.31
N LEU A 124 -2.00 -3.48 -7.86
CA LEU A 124 -1.52 -2.74 -6.68
C LEU A 124 -1.52 -3.61 -5.42
N PHE A 125 -2.57 -4.40 -5.23
CA PHE A 125 -2.69 -5.30 -4.10
C PHE A 125 -1.59 -6.37 -4.08
N ASN A 126 -1.29 -6.97 -5.23
CA ASN A 126 -0.21 -7.95 -5.32
C ASN A 126 1.15 -7.33 -5.02
N TYR A 127 1.35 -6.07 -5.41
CA TYR A 127 2.58 -5.32 -5.13
C TYR A 127 2.72 -4.91 -3.66
N GLN A 128 1.62 -4.72 -2.93
CA GLN A 128 1.62 -4.28 -1.54
C GLN A 128 2.36 -5.24 -0.60
N LYS A 129 2.36 -6.54 -0.90
CA LYS A 129 2.97 -7.57 -0.05
C LYS A 129 4.48 -7.34 0.07
N GLU A 130 4.96 -7.21 1.30
CA GLU A 130 6.39 -7.01 1.65
C GLU A 130 7.00 -5.67 1.21
N ASN A 131 6.18 -4.67 0.87
CA ASN A 131 6.66 -3.37 0.41
C ASN A 131 6.58 -2.26 1.49
N PRO A 132 7.62 -1.42 1.67
CA PRO A 132 7.56 -0.26 2.57
C PRO A 132 6.56 0.84 2.12
N LEU A 133 6.11 0.79 0.86
CA LEU A 133 5.05 1.64 0.31
C LEU A 133 3.64 1.06 0.51
N SER A 134 3.51 -0.09 1.19
CA SER A 134 2.23 -0.80 1.38
C SER A 134 1.08 0.10 1.85
N ILE A 135 1.31 0.99 2.82
CA ILE A 135 0.28 1.93 3.31
C ILE A 135 -0.12 2.94 2.23
N LEU A 136 0.83 3.42 1.41
CA LEU A 136 0.54 4.36 0.31
C LEU A 136 -0.25 3.66 -0.81
N VAL A 137 0.11 2.42 -1.13
CA VAL A 137 -0.65 1.59 -2.07
C VAL A 137 -2.09 1.38 -1.57
N LEU A 138 -2.27 1.06 -0.29
CA LEU A 138 -3.59 0.89 0.31
C LEU A 138 -4.39 2.20 0.35
N LYS A 139 -3.74 3.35 0.47
CA LYS A 139 -4.37 4.67 0.34
C LYS A 139 -4.94 4.88 -1.07
N VAL A 140 -4.20 4.48 -2.12
CA VAL A 140 -4.67 4.51 -3.51
C VAL A 140 -5.87 3.56 -3.70
N ILE A 141 -5.76 2.31 -3.23
CA ILE A 141 -6.85 1.34 -3.28
C ILE A 141 -8.10 1.87 -2.55
N PHE A 142 -7.91 2.49 -1.38
CA PHE A 142 -9.02 3.08 -0.63
C PHE A 142 -9.74 4.18 -1.42
N PHE A 143 -9.00 5.02 -2.15
CA PHE A 143 -9.60 6.02 -3.03
C PHE A 143 -10.47 5.37 -4.10
N VAL A 144 -10.02 4.27 -4.71
CA VAL A 144 -10.81 3.55 -5.72
C VAL A 144 -12.08 2.98 -5.11
N ILE A 145 -11.99 2.34 -3.93
CA ILE A 145 -13.14 1.81 -3.18
C ILE A 145 -14.19 2.91 -2.91
N GLN A 146 -13.75 4.09 -2.49
CA GLN A 146 -14.66 5.19 -2.11
C GLN A 146 -15.34 5.85 -3.33
N ASN A 147 -14.66 5.93 -4.47
CA ASN A 147 -15.13 6.74 -5.61
C ASN A 147 -15.73 5.92 -6.76
N TYR A 148 -15.47 4.62 -6.85
CA TYR A 148 -15.83 3.80 -8.02
C TYR A 148 -16.65 2.54 -7.69
N ASP A 149 -17.40 2.56 -6.58
CA ASP A 149 -18.29 1.46 -6.12
C ASP A 149 -17.62 0.07 -6.22
N PHE A 150 -16.46 -0.06 -5.60
CA PHE A 150 -15.65 -1.27 -5.59
C PHE A 150 -15.60 -1.85 -4.17
N GLN A 151 -15.86 -3.15 -4.04
CA GLN A 151 -15.72 -3.85 -2.76
C GLN A 151 -14.46 -4.71 -2.77
N PHE A 152 -13.63 -4.53 -1.74
CA PHE A 152 -12.43 -5.32 -1.53
C PHE A 152 -12.45 -5.93 -0.12
N ASN A 153 -12.84 -7.21 -0.04
CA ASN A 153 -13.14 -7.87 1.24
C ASN A 153 -11.95 -7.89 2.20
N ASP A 154 -10.73 -8.05 1.69
CA ASP A 154 -9.52 -8.17 2.52
C ASP A 154 -8.89 -6.82 2.88
N PHE A 155 -9.45 -5.71 2.42
CA PHE A 155 -8.86 -4.37 2.56
C PHE A 155 -8.42 -4.04 3.99
N TYR A 156 -9.33 -4.19 4.95
CA TYR A 156 -9.07 -3.85 6.36
C TYR A 156 -8.02 -4.78 6.98
N ASN A 157 -8.00 -6.05 6.61
CA ASN A 157 -6.98 -6.97 7.09
C ASN A 157 -5.59 -6.55 6.58
N CYS A 158 -5.49 -6.19 5.31
CA CYS A 158 -4.23 -5.78 4.69
C CYS A 158 -3.73 -4.43 5.26
N VAL A 159 -4.63 -3.49 5.57
CA VAL A 159 -4.26 -2.28 6.33
C VAL A 159 -3.71 -2.64 7.69
N TYR A 160 -4.38 -3.53 8.44
CA TYR A 160 -3.91 -3.96 9.75
C TYR A 160 -2.52 -4.60 9.66
N GLU A 161 -2.30 -5.49 8.70
CA GLU A 161 -1.02 -6.16 8.46
C GLU A 161 0.10 -5.17 8.10
N SER A 162 -0.22 -4.14 7.30
CA SER A 162 0.73 -3.12 6.84
C SER A 162 1.20 -2.15 7.92
N ILE A 163 0.53 -2.08 9.07
CA ILE A 163 0.96 -1.23 10.20
C ILE A 163 2.13 -1.91 10.91
N THR A 164 3.33 -1.67 10.41
CA THR A 164 4.59 -2.17 10.99
C THR A 164 5.49 -0.99 11.35
N LEU A 165 6.49 -1.24 12.19
CA LEU A 165 7.49 -0.23 12.52
C LEU A 165 8.16 0.33 11.24
N ILE A 166 8.69 -0.56 10.40
CA ILE A 166 9.36 -0.22 9.13
C ILE A 166 8.46 0.62 8.24
N ASN A 167 7.19 0.24 8.09
CA ASN A 167 6.26 0.96 7.21
C ASN A 167 5.89 2.33 7.75
N LEU A 168 5.95 2.59 9.06
CA LEU A 168 5.57 3.89 9.63
C LEU A 168 6.73 4.87 9.81
N GLU A 169 7.98 4.41 9.80
CA GLU A 169 9.15 5.28 10.01
C GLU A 169 9.33 6.32 8.90
N GLN A 170 9.08 5.94 7.64
CA GLN A 170 9.12 6.86 6.51
C GLN A 170 7.74 7.48 6.26
N ASP A 171 7.68 8.77 5.98
CA ASP A 171 6.43 9.51 5.70
C ASP A 171 5.37 9.33 6.80
N THR A 172 5.82 9.25 8.06
CA THR A 172 4.99 8.95 9.23
C THR A 172 3.70 9.77 9.28
N ASN A 173 3.80 11.07 9.02
CA ASN A 173 2.66 11.98 9.12
C ASN A 173 1.55 11.59 8.13
N GLU A 174 1.91 11.35 6.88
CA GLU A 174 0.96 11.01 5.82
C GLU A 174 0.27 9.66 6.12
N LYS A 175 1.06 8.66 6.50
CA LYS A 175 0.55 7.31 6.80
C LYS A 175 -0.38 7.31 8.01
N LEU A 176 -0.04 8.05 9.07
CA LEU A 176 -0.90 8.20 10.24
C LEU A 176 -2.17 8.99 9.93
N ILE A 177 -2.11 10.04 9.11
CA ILE A 177 -3.30 10.76 8.64
C ILE A 177 -4.23 9.82 7.87
N PHE A 178 -3.69 9.01 6.97
CA PHE A 178 -4.48 8.02 6.24
C PHE A 178 -5.18 7.05 7.20
N ILE A 179 -4.46 6.49 8.18
CA ILE A 179 -5.04 5.58 9.17
C ILE A 179 -6.16 6.26 9.97
N ILE A 180 -5.95 7.49 10.45
CA ILE A 180 -6.96 8.24 11.20
C ILE A 180 -8.21 8.49 10.34
N ASN A 181 -8.02 8.93 9.09
CA ASN A 181 -9.11 9.19 8.16
C ASN A 181 -9.87 7.92 7.79
N LEU A 182 -9.18 6.79 7.62
CA LEU A 182 -9.80 5.50 7.34
C LEU A 182 -10.76 5.09 8.46
N LEU A 183 -10.35 5.25 9.71
CA LEU A 183 -11.18 4.89 10.86
C LEU A 183 -12.34 5.86 11.08
N PHE A 184 -12.25 7.11 10.63
CA PHE A 184 -13.27 8.13 10.89
C PHE A 184 -14.26 8.35 9.74
N ASN A 185 -13.78 8.43 8.49
CA ASN A 185 -14.60 8.82 7.35
C ASN A 185 -15.59 7.71 6.93
N ASN A 186 -15.37 6.47 7.36
CA ASN A 186 -16.25 5.36 7.08
C ASN A 186 -17.06 5.02 8.35
N ASN A 187 -18.30 5.52 8.42
CA ASN A 187 -19.21 5.28 9.56
C ASN A 187 -19.49 3.79 9.84
N SER A 188 -19.03 2.89 8.97
CA SER A 188 -19.17 1.44 9.03
C SER A 188 -18.00 0.72 9.70
N VAL A 189 -16.88 1.38 10.03
CA VAL A 189 -15.74 0.69 10.65
C VAL A 189 -16.11 0.18 12.03
N ASN A 190 -15.93 -1.12 12.25
CA ASN A 190 -16.25 -1.78 13.51
C ASN A 190 -15.31 -1.32 14.65
N VAL A 191 -15.87 -1.01 15.82
CA VAL A 191 -15.14 -0.68 17.05
C VAL A 191 -14.05 -1.71 17.39
N LYS A 192 -14.31 -3.01 17.20
CA LYS A 192 -13.33 -4.08 17.41
C LYS A 192 -12.09 -3.91 16.53
N TYR A 193 -12.28 -3.55 15.26
CA TYR A 193 -11.17 -3.29 14.34
C TYR A 193 -10.40 -2.03 14.76
N MET A 194 -11.08 -0.95 15.15
CA MET A 194 -10.42 0.25 15.69
C MET A 194 -9.55 -0.07 16.91
N LYS A 195 -10.04 -0.91 17.83
CA LYS A 195 -9.27 -1.38 18.99
C LYS A 195 -8.01 -2.13 18.56
N SER A 196 -8.11 -3.04 17.58
CA SER A 196 -6.96 -3.77 17.05
C SER A 196 -5.91 -2.83 16.44
N ILE A 197 -6.34 -1.81 15.69
CA ILE A 197 -5.45 -0.81 15.11
C ILE A 197 -4.76 0.02 16.20
N ILE A 198 -5.52 0.52 17.19
CA ILE A 198 -4.95 1.27 18.32
C ILE A 198 -3.91 0.42 19.06
N LYS A 199 -4.21 -0.84 19.34
CA LYS A 199 -3.29 -1.75 20.03
C LYS A 199 -2.01 -1.95 19.23
N LYS A 200 -2.12 -2.18 17.92
CA LYS A 200 -0.98 -2.38 17.03
C LYS A 200 -0.11 -1.12 16.89
N LEU A 201 -0.74 0.06 16.82
CA LEU A 201 -0.02 1.33 16.87
C LEU A 201 0.71 1.51 18.20
N MET A 202 0.03 1.29 19.34
CA MET A 202 0.63 1.44 20.66
C MET A 202 1.78 0.45 20.90
N SER A 203 1.72 -0.79 20.39
CA SER A 203 2.85 -1.72 20.51
C SER A 203 4.10 -1.23 19.77
N ILE A 204 3.94 -0.58 18.61
CA ILE A 204 5.07 -0.01 17.85
C ILE A 204 5.80 1.07 18.65
N THR A 205 5.11 1.81 19.52
CA THR A 205 5.74 2.87 20.32
C THR A 205 6.79 2.38 21.31
N LEU A 206 6.78 1.08 21.65
CA LEU A 206 7.73 0.49 22.59
C LEU A 206 9.09 0.20 21.94
N GLU A 207 9.12 0.08 20.61
CA GLU A 207 10.32 -0.28 19.83
C GLU A 207 10.75 0.83 18.86
N GLY A 208 9.84 1.74 18.51
CA GLY A 208 10.09 2.81 17.55
C GLY A 208 10.87 4.00 18.11
N SER A 209 11.30 4.88 17.21
CA SER A 209 11.97 6.13 17.56
C SER A 209 11.08 7.04 18.41
N THR A 210 11.69 7.89 19.23
CA THR A 210 10.97 8.84 20.08
C THR A 210 10.01 9.73 19.28
N GLU A 211 10.41 10.17 18.09
CA GLU A 211 9.57 10.99 17.21
C GLU A 211 8.36 10.21 16.69
N LEU A 212 8.57 8.97 16.23
CA LEU A 212 7.49 8.10 15.77
C LEU A 212 6.51 7.82 16.92
N SER A 213 7.01 7.47 18.10
CA SER A 213 6.19 7.22 19.30
C SER A 213 5.36 8.43 19.68
N LEU A 214 5.93 9.64 19.63
CA LEU A 214 5.20 10.88 19.87
C LEU A 214 4.02 11.05 18.89
N LYS A 215 4.25 10.85 17.60
CA LYS A 215 3.23 10.98 16.55
C LYS A 215 2.16 9.90 16.65
N ILE A 216 2.53 8.67 16.99
CA ILE A 216 1.59 7.58 17.23
C ILE A 216 0.69 7.88 18.43
N VAL A 217 1.26 8.26 19.58
CA VAL A 217 0.47 8.57 20.79
C VAL A 217 -0.50 9.72 20.51
N TYR A 218 -0.03 10.74 19.77
CA TYR A 218 -0.89 11.83 19.31
C TYR A 218 -2.03 11.34 18.40
N SER A 219 -1.73 10.45 17.46
CA SER A 219 -2.74 9.83 16.58
C SER A 219 -3.78 9.06 17.38
N VAL A 220 -3.34 8.23 18.32
CA VAL A 220 -4.22 7.44 19.19
C VAL A 220 -5.12 8.36 20.01
N LEU A 221 -4.61 9.43 20.61
CA LEU A 221 -5.44 10.41 21.32
C LEU A 221 -6.55 10.98 20.42
N ASN A 222 -6.24 11.32 19.17
CA ASN A 222 -7.24 11.82 18.23
C ASN A 222 -8.27 10.75 17.85
N ILE A 223 -7.85 9.51 17.59
CA ILE A 223 -8.76 8.38 17.32
C ILE A 223 -9.72 8.18 18.51
N LEU A 224 -9.20 8.16 19.75
CA LEU A 224 -10.00 8.00 20.96
C LEU A 224 -11.03 9.11 21.15
N ARG A 225 -10.66 10.35 20.85
CA ARG A 225 -11.57 11.49 20.92
C ARG A 225 -12.63 11.47 19.82
N CYS A 226 -12.30 10.98 18.62
CA CYS A 226 -13.28 10.77 17.54
C CYS A 226 -14.30 9.68 17.86
N ASN A 227 -13.88 8.63 18.59
CA ASN A 227 -14.78 7.57 19.04
C ASN A 227 -14.64 7.30 20.56
N PRO A 228 -15.37 8.07 21.41
CA PRO A 228 -15.13 8.10 22.85
C PRO A 228 -15.36 6.80 23.63
N VAL A 229 -15.96 5.78 23.01
CA VAL A 229 -16.07 4.44 23.61
C VAL A 229 -14.70 3.78 23.76
N LEU A 230 -13.77 4.08 22.83
CA LEU A 230 -12.43 3.49 22.79
C LEU A 230 -11.57 3.92 23.99
N PHE A 231 -11.93 5.00 24.71
CA PHE A 231 -11.21 5.41 25.91
C PHE A 231 -11.20 4.34 27.01
N GLU A 232 -12.11 3.37 26.98
CA GLU A 232 -12.07 2.21 27.89
C GLU A 232 -10.75 1.42 27.78
N MET A 233 -10.12 1.41 26.60
CA MET A 233 -8.82 0.74 26.39
C MET A 233 -7.70 1.33 27.25
N ALA A 234 -7.82 2.61 27.63
CA ALA A 234 -6.84 3.32 28.45
C ALA A 234 -7.09 3.15 29.97
N LEU A 235 -8.19 2.51 30.37
CA LEU A 235 -8.53 2.22 31.77
C LEU A 235 -8.39 0.74 32.13
N ASN A 236 -8.31 -0.15 31.14
CA ASN A 236 -8.30 -1.58 31.37
C ASN A 236 -6.92 -2.07 31.82
N GLU A 237 -6.74 -2.26 33.12
CA GLU A 237 -5.50 -2.75 33.74
C GLU A 237 -5.29 -4.26 33.55
N ASP A 238 -6.36 -5.01 33.22
CA ASP A 238 -6.31 -6.46 33.07
C ASP A 238 -5.51 -6.86 31.84
N ARG A 239 -4.59 -7.82 32.06
CA ARG A 239 -3.53 -8.18 31.12
C ARG A 239 -4.02 -8.84 29.82
N ASN A 240 -5.27 -9.28 29.74
CA ASN A 240 -5.59 -10.38 28.85
C ASN A 240 -6.32 -10.07 27.56
N GLU A 241 -7.03 -8.96 27.37
CA GLU A 241 -7.60 -8.70 26.04
C GLU A 241 -7.97 -7.21 25.88
N ASP A 242 -7.52 -6.61 24.79
CA ASP A 242 -8.02 -5.34 24.22
C ASP A 242 -7.62 -3.98 24.86
N GLY A 243 -6.77 -3.92 25.89
CA GLY A 243 -6.28 -2.66 26.48
C GLY A 243 -4.98 -2.11 25.88
N VAL A 244 -4.70 -0.83 26.13
CA VAL A 244 -3.39 -0.16 25.90
C VAL A 244 -2.82 0.48 27.19
N TYR A 245 -3.37 0.09 28.34
CA TYR A 245 -3.03 0.67 29.64
C TYR A 245 -1.52 0.56 29.95
N LYS A 246 -0.92 -0.61 29.71
CA LYS A 246 0.49 -0.88 30.02
C LYS A 246 1.43 -0.04 29.16
N GLU A 247 1.15 0.07 27.87
CA GLU A 247 1.89 0.92 26.95
C GLU A 247 1.83 2.38 27.42
N LEU A 248 0.64 2.86 27.80
CA LEU A 248 0.47 4.19 28.37
C LEU A 248 1.16 4.37 29.74
N GLU A 249 1.31 3.32 30.54
CA GLU A 249 2.08 3.32 31.78
C GLU A 249 3.56 3.49 31.51
N ILE A 250 4.14 2.65 30.64
CA ILE A 250 5.55 2.73 30.25
C ILE A 250 5.86 4.11 29.66
N LEU A 251 5.07 4.56 28.68
CA LEU A 251 5.30 5.83 27.99
C LEU A 251 5.10 7.06 28.88
N SER A 252 4.40 6.94 30.02
CA SER A 252 4.25 8.07 30.95
C SER A 252 5.56 8.47 31.64
N PHE A 253 6.56 7.59 31.62
CA PHE A 253 7.93 7.84 32.09
C PHE A 253 8.89 8.25 30.97
N SER A 254 8.40 8.43 29.74
CA SER A 254 9.20 8.87 28.59
C SER A 254 9.44 10.38 28.62
N ILE A 255 9.98 10.94 27.52
CA ILE A 255 10.19 12.38 27.36
C ILE A 255 8.91 13.18 27.62
N LYS A 256 9.08 14.45 28.00
CA LYS A 256 8.01 15.32 28.48
C LYS A 256 6.80 15.36 27.54
N GLU A 257 7.02 15.47 26.23
CA GLU A 257 5.98 15.57 25.22
C GLU A 257 5.11 14.30 25.18
N ILE A 258 5.74 13.12 25.18
CA ILE A 258 5.04 11.82 25.22
C ILE A 258 4.32 11.65 26.55
N SER A 259 4.98 11.98 27.67
CA SER A 259 4.39 11.92 29.00
C SER A 259 3.14 12.83 29.12
N ILE A 260 3.16 14.03 28.53
CA ILE A 260 2.01 14.92 28.51
C ILE A 260 0.84 14.28 27.75
N LEU A 261 1.07 13.73 26.55
CA LEU A 261 0.01 13.13 25.75
C LEU A 261 -0.58 11.87 26.40
N THR A 262 0.26 10.99 26.95
CA THR A 262 -0.19 9.78 27.65
C THR A 262 -1.01 10.11 28.89
N ASN A 263 -0.56 11.09 29.69
CA ASN A 263 -1.31 11.58 30.84
C ASN A 263 -2.62 12.24 30.40
N GLN A 264 -2.65 12.94 29.27
CA GLN A 264 -3.87 13.50 28.71
C GLN A 264 -4.87 12.40 28.33
N ILE A 265 -4.42 11.33 27.66
CA ILE A 265 -5.26 10.16 27.34
C ILE A 265 -5.85 9.57 28.63
N LYS A 266 -5.03 9.31 29.66
CA LYS A 266 -5.48 8.76 30.94
C LYS A 266 -6.50 9.67 31.64
N LYS A 267 -6.28 10.99 31.62
CA LYS A 267 -7.22 11.97 32.20
C LYS A 267 -8.57 11.94 31.46
N GLU A 268 -8.56 12.05 30.14
CA GLU A 268 -9.77 12.03 29.30
C GLU A 268 -10.52 10.69 29.38
N ALA A 269 -9.78 9.59 29.60
CA ALA A 269 -10.39 8.30 29.85
C ALA A 269 -11.21 8.31 31.16
N LYS A 270 -10.65 8.86 32.24
CA LYS A 270 -11.28 8.92 33.58
C LYS A 270 -12.45 9.90 33.67
N SER A 271 -12.42 11.01 32.93
CA SER A 271 -13.49 12.01 32.98
C SER A 271 -14.00 12.38 31.59
N LYS A 272 -15.29 12.14 31.36
CA LYS A 272 -15.99 12.52 30.12
C LYS A 272 -16.08 14.04 29.94
N GLU A 273 -16.03 14.81 31.03
CA GLU A 273 -16.23 16.27 31.02
C GLU A 273 -15.07 17.04 30.41
N ILE A 274 -13.86 16.48 30.52
CA ILE A 274 -12.63 17.10 29.99
C ILE A 274 -12.31 16.67 28.55
N ARG A 275 -13.10 15.76 27.99
CA ARG A 275 -12.91 15.30 26.60
C ARG A 275 -13.18 16.46 25.66
N MET A 276 -12.32 16.59 24.65
CA MET A 276 -12.52 17.57 23.60
C MET A 276 -13.81 17.24 22.84
N LYS A 277 -14.74 18.22 22.76
CA LYS A 277 -16.09 18.00 22.18
C LYS A 277 -16.10 18.00 20.65
N PHE A 278 -15.08 18.58 20.01
CA PHE A 278 -14.99 18.67 18.57
C PHE A 278 -13.53 18.54 18.14
N ILE A 279 -13.26 17.68 17.17
CA ILE A 279 -11.96 17.57 16.52
C ILE A 279 -12.15 17.89 15.05
N ASN A 280 -11.38 18.85 14.56
CA ASN A 280 -11.24 19.04 13.12
C ASN A 280 -9.99 18.30 12.63
N LEU A 281 -10.19 17.17 11.94
CA LEU A 281 -9.10 16.39 11.36
C LEU A 281 -8.50 17.04 10.11
N SER A 282 -9.19 17.98 9.46
CA SER A 282 -8.69 18.66 8.25
C SER A 282 -7.43 19.50 8.51
N ASN A 283 -7.19 19.88 9.77
CA ASN A 283 -6.09 20.73 10.20
C ASN A 283 -5.14 20.00 11.16
N LEU A 284 -5.13 18.67 11.13
CA LEU A 284 -4.29 17.87 12.01
C LEU A 284 -2.80 18.19 11.73
N LYS A 285 -2.11 18.71 12.75
CA LYS A 285 -0.67 18.94 12.71
C LYS A 285 -0.01 18.09 13.77
N PHE A 286 0.95 17.27 13.36
CA PHE A 286 1.70 16.44 14.28
C PHE A 286 2.62 17.30 15.16
N PRO A 287 2.74 16.95 16.46
CA PRO A 287 3.69 17.60 17.34
C PRO A 287 5.14 17.25 16.94
N GLU A 288 6.04 18.19 17.20
CA GLU A 288 7.49 18.03 17.06
C GLU A 288 8.15 18.00 18.44
N ILE A 289 9.28 17.31 18.55
CA ILE A 289 10.07 17.29 19.78
C ILE A 289 10.72 18.67 19.96
N LYS A 290 10.43 19.33 21.07
CA LYS A 290 11.10 20.59 21.42
C LYS A 290 12.42 20.25 22.10
N ILE A 291 13.53 20.59 21.44
CA ILE A 291 14.90 20.47 21.98
C ILE A 291 15.20 21.70 22.83
#